data_AF-A0A948E376-F1
#
_entry.id   AF-A0A948E376-F1
#
_cell.length_a   1.000
_cell.length_b   1.000
_cell.length_c   1.000
_cell.angle_alpha   90.00
_cell.angle_beta   90.00
_cell.angle_gamma   90.00
#
_symmetry.space_group_name_H-M   'P 1'
#
loop_
_entity.id
_entity.type
_entity.pdbx_description
1 polymer ?
#
loop_
_entity_poly.entity_id
_entity_poly.type
_entity_poly.pdbx_seq_one_letter_code
_entity_poly.pdbx_strand_id
1 'polypeptide(L)'
;MIKKNKEAAALKSINYIFVLLRHYSSLENYEGFPVILDCAEYLPLLMLDPEDKTEEFRETLIEICKIYPNYNNIIKIFDQN
;
A
#
# COMPACT_ATOMS: atom_id res chain seq x y z
N MET A 1 -0.82 0.58 -14.87
CA MET A 1 -1.08 -0.85 -15.03
C MET A 1 -0.03 -1.54 -14.20
N ILE A 2 -0.41 -2.53 -13.41
CA ILE A 2 0.56 -3.39 -12.72
C ILE A 2 0.78 -4.64 -13.55
N LYS A 3 1.98 -5.22 -13.53
CA LYS A 3 2.26 -6.50 -14.20
C LYS A 3 1.22 -7.53 -13.78
N LYS A 4 0.74 -8.32 -14.75
CA LYS A 4 -0.35 -9.29 -14.54
C LYS A 4 -0.09 -10.28 -13.40
N ASN A 5 1.15 -10.71 -13.21
CA ASN A 5 1.50 -11.60 -12.09
C ASN A 5 1.45 -10.88 -10.73
N LYS A 6 1.44 -9.56 -10.69
CA LYS A 6 1.47 -8.72 -9.48
C LYS A 6 0.11 -8.15 -9.07
N GLU A 7 -0.93 -8.27 -9.90
CA GLU A 7 -2.26 -7.69 -9.60
C GLU A 7 -2.85 -8.22 -8.27
N ALA A 8 -2.78 -9.53 -8.05
CA ALA A 8 -3.28 -10.13 -6.82
C ALA A 8 -2.47 -9.70 -5.59
N ALA A 9 -1.14 -9.56 -5.74
CA ALA A 9 -0.26 -9.08 -4.69
C ALA A 9 -0.53 -7.59 -4.37
N ALA A 10 -0.74 -6.76 -5.39
CA ALA A 10 -1.12 -5.35 -5.26
C ALA A 10 -2.41 -5.18 -4.45
N LEU A 11 -3.47 -5.92 -4.81
CA LEU A 11 -4.75 -5.87 -4.09
C LEU A 11 -4.62 -6.36 -2.64
N LYS A 12 -3.84 -7.41 -2.40
CA LYS A 12 -3.57 -7.89 -1.02
C LYS A 12 -2.84 -6.83 -0.20
N SER A 13 -1.87 -6.13 -0.79
CA SER A 13 -1.15 -5.05 -0.13
C SER A 13 -2.08 -3.89 0.22
N ILE A 14 -2.93 -3.44 -0.70
CA ILE A 14 -3.93 -2.39 -0.45
C ILE A 14 -4.88 -2.80 0.68
N ASN A 15 -5.41 -4.03 0.64
CA ASN A 15 -6.27 -4.54 1.70
C ASN A 15 -5.54 -4.59 3.06
N TYR A 16 -4.27 -4.97 3.09
CA TYR A 16 -3.45 -4.96 4.30
C TYR A 16 -3.33 -3.55 4.89
N ILE A 17 -3.16 -2.51 4.05
CA ILE A 17 -3.16 -1.11 4.50
C ILE A 17 -4.47 -0.80 5.23
N PHE A 18 -5.61 -1.06 4.58
CA PHE A 18 -6.91 -0.72 5.17
C PHE A 18 -7.21 -1.46 6.47
N VAL A 19 -6.82 -2.74 6.57
CA VAL A 19 -6.97 -3.53 7.80
C VAL A 19 -6.16 -2.92 8.93
N LEU A 20 -4.90 -2.57 8.68
CA LEU A 20 -4.05 -1.94 9.70
C LEU A 20 -4.53 -0.54 10.04
N LEU A 21 -4.87 0.26 9.05
CA LEU A 21 -5.37 1.63 9.25
C LEU A 21 -6.62 1.63 10.13
N ARG A 22 -7.55 0.68 9.92
CA ARG A 22 -8.72 0.48 10.77
C ARG A 22 -8.36 0.06 12.20
N HIS A 23 -7.34 -0.78 12.37
CA HIS A 23 -6.87 -1.15 13.70
C HIS A 23 -6.29 0.05 14.44
N TYR A 24 -5.40 0.82 13.80
CA TYR A 24 -4.77 1.98 14.40
C TYR A 24 -5.72 3.17 14.59
N SER A 25 -6.73 3.35 13.75
CA SER A 25 -7.74 4.39 13.94
C SER A 25 -8.63 4.18 15.17
N SER A 26 -8.69 2.94 15.68
CA SER A 26 -9.35 2.65 16.96
C SER A 26 -8.51 3.00 18.19
N LEU A 27 -7.21 3.29 17.99
CA LEU A 27 -6.31 3.76 19.04
C LEU A 27 -6.31 5.30 19.02
N GLU A 28 -6.46 5.94 20.17
CA GLU A 28 -6.45 7.40 20.26
C GLU A 28 -5.13 7.98 19.72
N ASN A 29 -5.21 9.11 19.00
CA ASN A 29 -4.07 9.90 18.50
C ASN A 29 -3.17 9.26 17.43
N TYR A 30 -3.71 8.43 16.54
CA TYR A 30 -2.94 7.97 15.37
C TYR A 30 -2.80 9.07 14.30
N GLU A 31 -1.74 9.89 14.41
CA GLU A 31 -1.45 11.01 13.50
C GLU A 31 -1.13 10.57 12.05
N GLY A 32 -0.79 9.29 11.85
CA GLY A 32 -0.46 8.75 10.53
C GLY A 32 -1.66 8.53 9.60
N PHE A 33 -2.88 8.72 10.10
CA PHE A 33 -4.10 8.35 9.37
C PHE A 33 -4.23 9.05 7.99
N PRO A 34 -4.08 10.38 7.86
CA PRO A 34 -4.31 11.05 6.57
C PRO A 34 -3.29 10.62 5.51
N VAL A 35 -2.00 10.59 5.85
CA VAL A 35 -0.92 10.25 4.92
C VAL A 35 -1.07 8.82 4.39
N ILE A 36 -1.40 7.86 5.25
CA ILE A 36 -1.58 6.47 4.84
C ILE A 36 -2.81 6.31 3.96
N LEU A 37 -3.88 7.06 4.25
CA LEU A 37 -5.08 7.06 3.44
C LEU A 37 -4.81 7.63 2.04
N ASP A 38 -4.11 8.76 1.94
CA ASP A 38 -3.71 9.36 0.66
C ASP A 38 -2.90 8.37 -0.19
N CYS A 39 -1.93 7.69 0.41
CA CYS A 39 -1.17 6.65 -0.30
C CYS A 39 -2.08 5.48 -0.72
N ALA A 40 -3.00 5.04 0.14
CA ALA A 40 -3.92 3.94 -0.17
C ALA A 40 -4.88 4.29 -1.32
N GLU A 41 -5.28 5.55 -1.45
CA GLU A 41 -6.09 6.07 -2.55
C GLU A 41 -5.30 6.19 -3.86
N TYR A 42 -4.00 6.47 -3.77
CA TYR A 42 -3.11 6.56 -4.94
C TYR A 42 -2.83 5.20 -5.60
N LEU A 43 -2.63 4.15 -4.79
CA LEU A 43 -2.24 2.81 -5.29
C LEU A 43 -3.20 2.23 -6.36
N PRO A 44 -4.54 2.31 -6.22
CA PRO A 44 -5.48 1.93 -7.28
C PRO A 44 -5.30 2.69 -8.59
N LEU A 45 -4.92 3.97 -8.55
CA LEU A 45 -4.70 4.77 -9.76
C LEU A 45 -3.52 4.22 -10.57
N LEU A 46 -2.45 3.82 -9.89
CA LEU A 46 -1.30 3.15 -10.52
C LEU A 46 -1.70 1.83 -11.20
N MET A 47 -2.69 1.11 -10.65
CA MET A 47 -3.22 -0.10 -11.26
C MET A 47 -3.97 0.15 -12.57
N LEU A 48 -4.64 1.31 -12.68
CA LEU A 48 -5.45 1.68 -13.84
C LEU A 48 -4.66 2.41 -14.95
N ASP A 49 -3.47 2.90 -14.65
CA ASP A 49 -2.61 3.60 -15.61
C ASP A 49 -2.35 2.73 -16.87
N PRO A 50 -2.22 3.28 -18.08
CA PRO A 50 -1.88 2.48 -19.26
C PRO A 50 -0.43 1.95 -19.27
N GLU A 51 0.49 2.59 -18.56
CA GLU A 51 1.92 2.23 -18.48
C GLU A 51 2.19 1.25 -17.33
N ASP A 52 3.35 0.58 -17.35
CA ASP A 52 3.78 -0.29 -16.25
C ASP A 52 4.20 0.55 -15.03
N LYS A 53 3.37 0.51 -13.99
CA LYS A 53 3.56 1.22 -12.71
C LYS A 53 4.00 0.29 -11.58
N THR A 54 4.46 -0.92 -11.89
CA THR A 54 4.80 -1.92 -10.87
C THR A 54 5.87 -1.44 -9.90
N GLU A 55 6.91 -0.76 -10.40
CA GLU A 55 7.97 -0.23 -9.53
C GLU A 55 7.49 0.97 -8.71
N GLU A 56 6.76 1.90 -9.33
CA GLU A 56 6.19 3.06 -8.64
C GLU A 56 5.22 2.65 -7.50
N PHE A 57 4.44 1.58 -7.74
CA PHE A 57 3.60 0.98 -6.71
C PHE A 57 4.43 0.46 -5.55
N ARG A 58 5.52 -0.27 -5.85
CA ARG A 58 6.45 -0.80 -4.85
C ARG A 58 7.15 0.30 -4.06
N GLU A 59 7.57 1.37 -4.72
CA GLU A 59 8.21 2.54 -4.11
C GLU A 59 7.24 3.25 -3.15
N THR A 60 5.98 3.42 -3.55
CA THR A 60 4.93 3.98 -2.68
C THR A 60 4.77 3.12 -1.41
N LEU A 61 4.80 1.79 -1.52
CA LEU A 61 4.77 0.89 -0.36
C LEU A 61 6.00 1.06 0.55
N ILE A 62 7.18 1.27 -0.03
CA ILE A 62 8.42 1.52 0.71
C ILE A 62 8.34 2.84 1.48
N GLU A 63 7.78 3.89 0.87
CA GLU A 63 7.60 5.19 1.52
C GLU A 63 6.67 5.10 2.73
N ILE A 64 5.55 4.39 2.61
CA ILE A 64 4.68 4.09 3.75
C ILE A 64 5.47 3.40 4.87
N CYS A 65 6.29 2.40 4.54
CA CYS A 65 7.06 1.64 5.54
C CYS A 65 8.15 2.46 6.22
N LYS A 66 8.78 3.40 5.50
CA LYS A 66 9.79 4.32 6.07
C LYS A 66 9.19 5.21 7.14
N ILE A 67 7.97 5.71 6.92
CA ILE A 67 7.27 6.61 7.84
C ILE A 67 6.58 5.81 8.95
N TYR A 68 6.03 4.64 8.61
CA TYR A 68 5.21 3.80 9.49
C TYR A 68 5.71 2.34 9.52
N PRO A 69 6.70 2.03 10.38
CA PRO A 69 7.33 0.70 10.42
C PRO A 69 6.38 -0.48 10.67
N ASN A 70 5.22 -0.24 11.28
CA ASN A 70 4.20 -1.25 11.51
C ASN A 70 3.60 -1.83 10.20
N TYR A 71 3.84 -1.17 9.07
CA TYR A 71 3.38 -1.60 7.75
C TYR A 71 4.40 -2.49 7.01
N ASN A 72 5.61 -2.71 7.55
CA ASN A 72 6.72 -3.43 6.87
C ASN A 72 6.36 -4.76 6.18
N ASN A 73 5.32 -5.48 6.64
CA ASN A 73 4.88 -6.71 5.99
C ASN A 73 4.23 -6.49 4.62
N ILE A 74 3.79 -5.27 4.29
CA ILE A 74 3.15 -4.96 3.01
C ILE A 74 4.07 -5.17 1.80
N ILE A 75 5.36 -4.84 1.94
CA ILE A 75 6.35 -5.05 0.89
C ILE A 75 6.51 -6.55 0.64
N LYS A 76 6.55 -7.36 1.71
CA LYS A 76 6.62 -8.82 1.58
C LYS A 76 5.40 -9.39 0.88
N ILE A 77 4.20 -8.84 1.16
CA ILE A 77 2.96 -9.25 0.48
C ILE A 77 3.02 -8.91 -1.01
N PHE A 78 3.56 -7.74 -1.37
CA PHE A 78 3.69 -7.33 -2.78
C PHE A 78 4.77 -8.11 -3.53
N ASP A 79 5.90 -8.38 -2.89
CA ASP A 79 7.03 -9.09 -3.49
C ASP A 79 6.72 -10.58 -3.71
N GLN A 80 5.72 -11.14 -3.02
CA GLN A 80 5.17 -12.46 -3.34
C GLN A 80 4.58 -12.46 -4.75
N ASN A 81 4.88 -13.54 -5.51
CA ASN A 81 4.50 -13.83 -6.90
C ASN A 81 3.58 -12.82 -7.57
#